data_AF-A0A954RQ83-F1
#
_entry.id   AF-A0A954RQ83-F1
#
_cell.length_a   1.000
_cell.length_b   1.000
_cell.length_c   1.000
_cell.angle_alpha   90.00
_cell.angle_beta   90.00
_cell.angle_gamma   90.00
#
_symmetry.space_group_name_H-M   'P 1'
#
loop_
_entity.id
_entity.type
_entity.pdbx_description
1 polymer ?
#
loop_
_entity_poly.entity_id
_entity_poly.type
_entity_poly.pdbx_seq_one_letter_code
_entity_poly.pdbx_strand_id
1 'polypeptide(L)' 'MSSDLPSQIHSELIGLDALRQRQVLAYVRSLKGTPNGVTGAELKRFSGTLTDADAKSMIEAIKAGCEQVDADGW' A
#
# COMPACT_ATOMS: atom_id res chain seq x y z
N MET A 1 -4.25 25.54 29.71
CA MET A 1 -4.75 24.15 29.63
C MET A 1 -4.25 23.58 28.33
N SER A 2 -3.28 22.66 28.36
CA SER A 2 -2.84 21.96 27.15
C SER A 2 -3.98 21.03 26.72
N SER A 3 -4.70 21.37 25.65
CA SER A 3 -5.76 20.50 25.12
C SER A 3 -5.15 19.20 24.62
N ASP A 4 -5.77 18.07 24.93
CA ASP A 4 -5.39 16.78 24.37
C ASP A 4 -5.54 16.78 22.84
N LEU A 5 -4.79 15.89 22.18
CA LEU A 5 -4.77 15.80 20.72
C LEU A 5 -6.17 15.55 20.12
N PRO A 6 -7.03 14.65 20.66
CA PRO A 6 -8.42 14.53 20.21
C PRO A 6 -9.21 15.84 20.26
N SER A 7 -9.11 16.61 21.35
CA SER A 7 -9.78 17.91 21.49
C SER A 7 -9.31 18.93 20.43
N GLN A 8 -8.02 18.96 20.12
CA GLN A 8 -7.47 19.83 19.06
C GLN A 8 -8.03 19.43 17.68
N ILE A 9 -8.04 18.14 17.35
CA ILE A 9 -8.59 17.62 16.09
C ILE A 9 -10.07 17.98 15.95
N HIS A 10 -10.84 17.88 17.04
CA HIS A 10 -12.25 18.22 17.03
C HIS A 10 -12.49 19.71 16.75
N SER A 11 -11.69 20.60 17.36
CA SER A 11 -11.77 22.05 17.12
C SER A 11 -11.51 22.40 15.66
N GLU A 12 -10.46 21.82 15.06
CA GLU A 12 -10.13 22.05 13.65
C GLU A 12 -11.25 21.52 12.71
N LEU A 13 -11.83 20.36 13.03
CA LEU A 13 -12.92 19.76 12.25
C LEU A 13 -14.20 20.60 12.24
N ILE A 14 -14.57 21.22 13.37
CA ILE A 14 -15.76 22.07 13.45
C ILE A 14 -15.59 23.34 12.61
N GLY A 15 -14.37 23.84 12.44
CA GLY A 15 -14.08 25.02 11.62
C GLY A 15 -14.24 24.80 10.11
N LEU A 16 -14.35 23.55 9.65
CA LEU A 16 -14.49 23.20 8.24
C LEU A 16 -15.95 23.23 7.77
N ASP A 17 -16.16 23.60 6.50
CA ASP A 17 -17.46 23.39 5.86
C ASP A 17 -17.77 21.89 5.65
N ALA A 18 -19.03 21.60 5.34
CA ALA A 18 -19.53 20.24 5.20
C ALA A 18 -18.83 19.41 4.11
N LEU A 19 -18.35 20.04 3.03
CA LEU A 19 -17.62 19.33 1.97
C LEU A 19 -16.24 18.90 2.48
N ARG A 20 -15.53 19.82 3.12
CA ARG A 20 -14.20 19.57 3.71
C ARG A 20 -14.27 18.59 4.88
N GLN A 21 -15.30 18.66 5.73
CA GLN A 21 -15.55 17.66 6.77
C GLN A 21 -15.70 16.24 6.20
N ARG A 22 -16.41 16.08 5.08
CA ARG A 22 -16.54 14.78 4.39
C ARG A 22 -15.20 14.28 3.85
N GLN A 23 -14.37 15.17 3.31
CA GLN A 23 -13.03 14.83 2.84
C GLN A 23 -12.13 14.34 3.98
N VAL A 24 -12.13 15.04 5.12
CA VAL A 24 -11.36 14.61 6.30
C VAL A 24 -11.87 13.28 6.83
N LEU A 25 -13.19 13.06 6.89
CA LEU A 25 -13.75 11.78 7.31
C LEU A 25 -13.33 10.63 6.37
N ALA A 26 -13.32 10.85 5.05
CA ALA A 26 -12.84 9.87 4.09
C ALA A 26 -11.36 9.53 4.31
N TYR A 27 -10.52 10.56 4.53
CA TYR A 27 -9.09 10.38 4.81
C TYR A 27 -8.85 9.64 6.14
N VAL A 28 -9.52 10.02 7.22
CA VAL A 28 -9.38 9.31 8.51
C VAL A 28 -9.83 7.86 8.39
N ARG A 29 -10.86 7.57 7.58
CA ARG A 29 -11.26 6.18 7.27
C ARG A 29 -10.20 5.44 6.47
N SER A 30 -9.51 6.09 5.53
CA SER A 30 -8.37 5.47 4.83
C SER A 30 -7.16 5.25 5.74
N LEU A 31 -6.94 6.12 6.73
CA LEU A 31 -5.90 5.92 7.76
C LEU A 31 -6.19 4.73 8.68
N LYS A 32 -7.47 4.46 8.93
CA LYS A 32 -7.95 3.24 9.60
C LYS A 32 -7.93 2.03 8.67
N GLY A 33 -7.57 2.23 7.41
CA GLY A 33 -7.62 1.25 6.34
C GLY A 33 -6.88 -0.02 6.72
N THR A 34 -7.61 -1.13 6.57
CA THR A 34 -7.06 -2.46 6.29
C THR A 34 -5.86 -2.31 5.34
N PRO A 35 -4.74 -3.03 5.56
CA PRO A 35 -3.56 -2.92 4.71
C PRO A 35 -3.95 -2.98 3.24
N ASN A 36 -3.47 -2.03 2.44
CA ASN A 36 -3.57 -2.14 0.98
C ASN A 36 -2.78 -3.40 0.57
N GLY A 37 -3.50 -4.49 0.37
CA GLY A 37 -2.94 -5.81 0.15
C GLY A 37 -3.97 -6.90 0.45
N VAL A 38 -3.72 -8.09 -0.07
CA VAL A 38 -4.45 -9.28 0.35
C VAL A 38 -3.88 -9.79 1.66
N THR A 39 -4.73 -10.36 2.50
CA THR A 39 -4.28 -11.00 3.74
C THR A 39 -3.34 -12.17 3.42
N GLY A 40 -2.42 -12.49 4.34
CA GLY A 40 -1.56 -13.67 4.18
C GLY A 40 -2.36 -14.97 4.03
N ALA A 41 -3.57 -15.03 4.58
CA ALA A 41 -4.49 -16.15 4.40
C ALA A 41 -4.94 -16.30 2.94
N GLU A 42 -5.25 -15.20 2.26
CA GLU A 42 -5.63 -15.18 0.84
C GLU A 42 -4.45 -15.53 -0.08
N LEU A 43 -3.21 -15.28 0.34
CA LEU A 43 -2.02 -15.68 -0.42
C LEU A 43 -1.75 -17.19 -0.39
N LYS A 44 -2.25 -17.93 0.61
CA LYS A 44 -2.01 -19.38 0.75
C LYS A 44 -2.45 -20.18 -0.48
N ARG A 45 -3.48 -19.72 -1.21
CA ARG A 45 -3.95 -20.39 -2.43
C ARG A 45 -2.91 -20.47 -3.55
N PHE A 46 -1.87 -19.64 -3.49
CA PHE A 46 -0.76 -19.62 -4.44
C PHE A 46 0.46 -20.43 -3.96
N SER A 47 0.41 -20.99 -2.75
CA SER A 47 1.50 -21.83 -2.24
C SER A 47 1.61 -23.11 -3.07
N GLY A 48 2.76 -23.33 -3.70
CA GLY A 48 3.00 -24.51 -4.53
C GLY A 48 2.35 -24.46 -5.92
N THR A 49 1.84 -23.30 -6.37
CA THR A 49 1.31 -23.16 -7.73
C THR A 49 2.39 -22.88 -8.78
N LEU A 50 3.64 -22.65 -8.38
CA LEU A 50 4.76 -22.48 -9.29
C LEU A 50 5.18 -23.84 -9.85
N THR A 51 4.99 -24.04 -11.16
CA THR A 51 5.43 -25.27 -11.83
C THR A 51 6.93 -25.22 -12.13
N ASP A 52 7.55 -26.37 -12.40
CA ASP A 52 8.95 -26.44 -12.82
C ASP A 52 9.22 -25.65 -14.11
N ALA A 53 8.24 -25.62 -15.02
CA ALA A 53 8.31 -24.86 -16.26
C ALA A 53 8.31 -23.34 -15.98
N ASP A 54 7.43 -22.87 -15.10
CA ASP A 54 7.39 -21.46 -14.67
C ASP A 54 8.71 -21.08 -13.99
N ALA A 55 9.20 -21.92 -13.08
CA ALA A 55 10.46 -21.70 -12.38
C ALA A 55 11.64 -21.59 -13.35
N LYS A 56 11.70 -22.49 -14.35
CA LYS A 56 12.76 -22.46 -15.37
C LYS A 56 12.68 -21.19 -16.23
N SER A 57 11.48 -20.80 -16.67
CA SER A 57 11.27 -19.57 -17.44
C SER A 57 11.70 -18.33 -16.67
N MET A 58 11.36 -18.24 -15.37
CA MET A 58 11.80 -17.16 -14.50
C MET A 58 13.32 -17.10 -14.38
N ILE A 59 13.99 -18.24 -14.18
CA ILE A 59 15.46 -18.32 -14.09
C ILE A 59 16.12 -17.85 -15.40
N GLU A 60 15.59 -18.26 -16.55
CA GLU A 60 16.11 -17.86 -17.86
C GLU A 60 15.94 -16.35 -18.09
N ALA A 61 14.77 -15.79 -17.73
CA ALA A 61 14.52 -14.35 -17.82
C ALA A 61 15.44 -13.53 -16.92
N ILE A 62 15.67 -13.97 -15.67
CA ILE A 62 16.60 -13.32 -14.74
C ILE A 62 18.02 -13.34 -15.33
N LYS A 63 18.48 -14.49 -15.82
CA LYS A 63 19.82 -14.63 -16.43
C LYS A 63 19.98 -13.73 -17.66
N ALA A 64 18.97 -13.67 -18.52
CA ALA A 64 18.99 -12.82 -19.71
C ALA A 64 19.09 -11.32 -19.37
N GLY A 65 18.46 -10.89 -18.26
CA GLY A 65 18.54 -9.51 -17.78
C GLY A 65 19.75 -9.19 -16.90
N CYS A 66 20.50 -10.20 -16.44
CA CYS A 66 21.47 -10.06 -15.35
C CYS A 66 22.72 -9.20 -15.68
N GLU A 67 22.85 -8.73 -16.90
CA GLU A 67 23.96 -7.88 -17.36
C GLU A 67 23.49 -6.70 -18.23
N GLN A 68 22.17 -6.47 -18.33
CA GLN A 68 21.60 -5.31 -19.04
C GLN A 68 21.42 -4.12 -18.10
N VAL A 69 22.49 -3.76 -17.39
CA VAL A 69 22.52 -2.48 -16.67
C VAL A 69 22.69 -1.40 -17.73
N ASP A 70 21.64 -0.61 -17.98
CA ASP A 70 21.73 0.60 -18.79
C ASP A 70 22.65 1.59 -18.06
N ALA A 71 23.90 1.71 -18.53
CA ALA A 71 24.89 2.60 -17.95
C ALA A 71 24.52 4.08 -18.11
N ASP A 72 23.61 4.40 -19.04
CA ASP A 72 23.16 5.76 -19.36
C ASP A 72 21.78 6.07 -18.75
N GLY A 73 21.22 5.16 -17.94
CA GLY A 73 19.86 5.24 -17.38
C GLY A 73 19.70 6.06 -16.09
N TRP A 74 20.72 6.80 -15.67
CA TRP A 74 20.72 7.66 -14.47
C TRP A 74 20.78 9.14 -14.81
#